data_AF-A0A553I855-F1
#
_entry.id   AF-A0A553I855-F1
#
_cell.length_a   1.000
_cell.length_b   1.000
_cell.length_c   1.000
_cell.angle_alpha   90.00
_cell.angle_beta   90.00
_cell.angle_gamma   90.00
#
_symmetry.space_group_name_H-M   'P 1'
#
loop_
_entity.id
_entity.type
_entity.pdbx_description
1 polymer ?
#
loop_
_entity_poly.entity_id
_entity_poly.type
_entity_poly.pdbx_seq_one_letter_code
_entity_poly.pdbx_strand_id
1 'polypeptide(L)'
;MPSSSQSFSYSFVSTSTSRNGGPPQRTAYAERSFTDNSGTTTERMRQLPGQAPVYESSERPGNRRLGGVSSTQNRITDVTDSNEQSYEEKMEDEYAKREGGA
;
A
#
# COMPACT_ATOMS: atom_id res chain seq x y z
N MET A 1 -2.85 39.45 -1.94
CA MET A 1 -2.42 38.53 -0.87
C MET A 1 -1.99 37.23 -1.54
N PRO A 2 -0.71 36.82 -1.51
CA PRO A 2 -0.32 35.53 -2.07
C PRO A 2 -0.90 34.41 -1.18
N SER A 3 -1.73 33.55 -1.77
CA SER A 3 -2.23 32.35 -1.10
C SER A 3 -1.10 31.32 -1.04
N SER A 4 -0.55 31.08 0.15
CA SER A 4 0.38 29.97 0.36
C SER A 4 -0.43 28.67 0.39
N SER A 5 -0.39 27.90 -0.70
CA SER A 5 -1.12 26.64 -0.79
C SER A 5 -0.33 25.55 -0.08
N GLN A 6 -0.67 25.28 1.18
CA GLN A 6 -0.18 24.11 1.91
C GLN A 6 -1.18 22.97 1.75
N SER A 7 -0.70 21.74 1.52
CA SER A 7 -1.57 20.56 1.46
C SER A 7 -1.13 19.52 2.47
N PHE A 8 -2.10 18.97 3.19
CA PHE A 8 -1.91 17.91 4.16
C PHE A 8 -2.76 16.71 3.77
N SER A 9 -2.17 15.53 3.79
CA SER A 9 -2.88 14.26 3.57
C SER A 9 -2.48 13.24 4.62
N TYR A 10 -3.45 12.44 5.01
CA TYR A 10 -3.28 11.35 5.97
C TYR A 10 -4.09 10.16 5.48
N SER A 11 -3.47 8.99 5.49
CA SER A 11 -4.11 7.71 5.18
C SER A 11 -3.70 6.68 6.22
N PHE A 12 -4.66 5.81 6.56
CA PHE A 12 -4.48 4.74 7.52
C PHE A 12 -5.24 3.52 7.02
N VAL A 13 -4.58 2.37 7.01
CA VAL A 13 -5.18 1.07 6.70
C VAL A 13 -4.70 0.04 7.71
N SER A 14 -5.63 -0.77 8.19
CA SER A 14 -5.32 -1.89 9.06
C SER A 14 -6.02 -3.14 8.55
N THR A 15 -5.31 -4.26 8.57
CA THR A 15 -5.88 -5.55 8.20
C THR A 15 -5.75 -6.50 9.37
N SER A 16 -6.81 -7.25 9.66
CA SER A 16 -6.77 -8.31 10.65
C SER A 16 -7.13 -9.63 10.01
N THR A 17 -6.29 -10.63 10.21
CA THR A 17 -6.53 -11.99 9.71
C THR A 17 -6.54 -12.94 10.90
N SER A 18 -7.59 -13.76 10.98
CA SER A 18 -7.68 -14.86 11.93
C SER A 18 -7.67 -16.18 11.15
N ARG A 19 -6.89 -17.16 11.61
CA ARG A 19 -6.90 -18.53 11.07
C ARG A 19 -7.33 -19.48 12.18
N ASN A 20 -8.39 -20.26 11.91
CA ASN A 20 -8.94 -21.38 12.69
C ASN A 20 -8.47 -21.45 14.16
N GLY A 21 -9.09 -20.64 15.02
CA GLY A 21 -8.89 -20.70 16.48
C GLY A 21 -7.62 -20.05 17.03
N GLY A 22 -6.74 -19.51 16.18
CA GLY A 22 -5.56 -18.76 16.60
C GLY A 22 -5.84 -17.28 16.96
N PRO A 23 -4.92 -16.61 17.69
CA PRO A 23 -5.05 -15.19 17.98
C PRO A 23 -4.97 -14.35 16.70
N PRO A 24 -5.80 -13.29 16.57
CA PRO A 24 -5.87 -12.47 15.37
C PRO A 24 -4.52 -11.78 15.12
N GLN A 25 -4.01 -11.92 13.90
CA GLN A 25 -2.83 -11.19 13.44
C GLN A 25 -3.29 -9.85 12.87
N ARG A 26 -2.61 -8.76 13.25
CA ARG A 26 -2.92 -7.41 12.80
C ARG A 26 -1.74 -6.79 12.09
N THR A 27 -1.95 -6.33 10.87
CA THR A 27 -1.04 -5.44 10.15
C THR A 27 -1.64 -4.03 10.16
N ALA A 28 -0.79 -3.01 10.34
CA ALA A 28 -1.21 -1.63 10.25
C ALA A 28 -0.23 -0.83 9.39
N TYR A 29 -0.78 0.06 8.57
CA TYR A 29 -0.05 0.98 7.73
C TYR A 29 -0.64 2.37 7.91
N ALA A 30 0.22 3.38 8.04
CA ALA A 30 -0.19 4.77 8.03
C ALA A 30 0.76 5.55 7.13
N GLU A 31 0.24 6.51 6.38
CA GLU A 31 1.03 7.46 5.61
C GLU A 31 0.51 8.86 5.86
N ARG A 32 1.42 9.80 6.13
CA ARG A 32 1.15 11.21 6.30
C ARG A 32 2.03 11.99 5.34
N SER A 33 1.45 12.88 4.55
CA SER A 33 2.20 13.76 3.65
C SER A 33 1.83 15.21 3.91
N PHE A 34 2.85 16.06 4.01
CA PHE A 34 2.73 17.50 4.16
C PHE A 34 3.52 18.18 3.06
N THR A 35 2.87 19.06 2.31
CA THR A 35 3.49 19.83 1.23
C THR A 35 3.38 21.32 1.52
N ASP A 36 4.50 22.00 1.42
CA ASP A 36 4.63 23.45 1.47
C ASP A 36 5.52 23.96 0.33
N ASN A 37 5.88 25.24 0.39
CA ASN A 37 6.73 25.88 -0.63
C ASN A 37 8.19 25.38 -0.59
N SER A 38 8.61 24.73 0.49
CA SER A 38 9.96 24.17 0.65
C SER A 38 10.06 22.74 0.10
N GLY A 39 8.96 21.99 0.15
CA GLY A 39 8.92 20.63 -0.35
C GLY A 39 7.72 19.82 0.14
N THR A 40 7.82 18.51 -0.03
CA THR A 40 6.87 17.53 0.48
C THR A 40 7.58 16.57 1.42
N THR A 41 7.14 16.51 2.66
CA THR A 41 7.58 15.53 3.65
C THR A 41 6.53 14.43 3.73
N THR A 42 6.96 13.18 3.54
CA THR A 42 6.10 12.00 3.65
C THR A 42 6.66 11.07 4.71
N GLU A 43 5.83 10.77 5.70
CA GLU A 43 6.10 9.84 6.78
C GLU A 43 5.23 8.60 6.64
N ARG A 44 5.82 7.43 6.85
CA ARG A 44 5.16 6.13 6.76
C ARG A 44 5.39 5.35 8.03
N MET A 45 4.33 4.69 8.50
CA MET A 45 4.40 3.71 9.57
C MET A 45 3.96 2.36 9.01
N ARG A 46 4.73 1.31 9.29
CA ARG A 46 4.34 -0.08 9.04
C ARG A 46 4.50 -0.91 10.30
N GLN A 47 3.44 -1.59 10.69
CA GLN A 47 3.45 -2.54 11.79
C GLN A 47 3.03 -3.91 11.28
N LEU A 48 3.95 -4.87 11.37
CA LEU A 48 3.66 -6.28 11.08
C LEU A 48 3.32 -7.02 12.39
N PRO A 49 2.52 -8.10 12.32
CA PRO A 49 2.19 -8.89 13.49
C PRO A 49 3.45 -9.45 14.15
N GLY A 50 3.55 -9.31 15.47
CA GLY A 50 4.71 -9.78 16.24
C GLY A 50 5.98 -8.96 16.05
N GLN A 51 5.94 -7.83 15.34
CA GLN A 51 7.08 -6.94 15.13
C GLN A 51 6.82 -5.54 15.71
N ALA A 52 7.90 -4.84 16.06
CA ALA A 52 7.81 -3.43 16.42
C ALA A 52 7.42 -2.58 15.19
N PRO A 53 6.66 -1.48 15.37
CA PRO A 53 6.37 -0.54 14.28
C PRO A 53 7.65 0.05 13.69
N VAL A 54 7.73 0.08 12.36
CA VAL A 54 8.80 0.71 11.59
C VAL A 54 8.30 2.05 11.07
N TYR A 55 9.10 3.10 11.26
CA TYR A 55 8.83 4.45 10.79
C TYR A 55 9.83 4.84 9.71
N GLU A 56 9.34 5.38 8.60
CA GLU A 56 10.14 5.87 7.49
C GLU A 56 9.75 7.32 7.22
N SER A 57 10.74 8.19 6.99
CA SER A 57 10.51 9.59 6.59
C SER A 57 11.26 9.86 5.29
N SER A 58 10.61 10.56 4.37
CA SER A 58 11.18 10.96 3.09
C SER A 58 10.79 12.39 2.77
N GLU A 59 11.76 13.18 2.31
CA GLU A 59 11.58 14.58 1.95
C GLU A 59 11.82 14.76 0.44
N ARG A 60 10.97 15.55 -0.20
CA ARG A 60 11.06 15.91 -1.62
C ARG A 60 11.14 17.42 -1.74
N PRO A 61 12.25 18.01 -2.23
CA PRO A 61 12.37 19.46 -2.33
C PRO A 61 11.43 20.06 -3.39
N GLY A 62 10.83 21.20 -3.08
CA GLY A 62 9.82 21.88 -3.92
C GLY A 62 10.37 22.49 -5.23
N ASN A 63 11.71 22.63 -5.34
CA ASN A 63 12.37 23.31 -6.46
C ASN A 63 12.62 22.44 -7.70
N ARG A 64 12.11 21.20 -7.77
CA ARG A 64 12.22 20.40 -9.01
C ARG A 64 10.92 20.49 -9.80
N ARG A 65 10.91 21.40 -10.79
CA ARG A 65 10.13 21.18 -12.01
C ARG A 65 10.41 19.74 -12.45
N LEU A 66 9.37 18.95 -12.71
CA LEU A 66 9.45 17.66 -13.41
C LEU A 66 10.09 17.90 -14.80
N GLY A 67 11.42 18.01 -14.83
CA GLY A 67 12.24 18.14 -16.01
C GLY A 67 13.14 16.92 -16.08
N GLY A 68 12.73 15.94 -16.88
CA GLY A 68 13.58 14.94 -17.51
C GLY A 68 14.54 14.14 -16.62
N VAL A 69 14.05 13.08 -15.98
CA VAL A 69 14.86 11.88 -15.72
C VAL A 69 14.02 10.64 -16.01
N SER A 70 14.29 10.05 -17.19
CA SER A 70 14.09 8.66 -17.58
C SER A 70 13.05 7.86 -16.78
N SER A 71 11.77 8.01 -17.15
CA SER A 71 10.64 7.32 -16.51
C SER A 71 10.45 5.89 -17.04
N THR A 72 11.44 5.02 -16.83
CA THR A 72 11.30 3.56 -17.08
C THR A 72 11.13 2.75 -15.79
N GLN A 73 11.28 3.33 -14.59
CA GLN A 73 11.26 2.54 -13.35
C GLN A 73 10.01 2.63 -12.48
N ASN A 74 9.11 3.62 -12.68
CA ASN A 74 7.94 3.81 -11.82
C ASN A 74 6.62 3.91 -12.60
N ARG A 75 6.47 3.15 -13.71
CA ARG A 75 5.12 2.92 -14.25
C ARG A 75 4.40 2.05 -13.23
N ILE A 76 3.40 2.61 -12.56
CA ILE A 76 2.44 1.84 -11.79
C ILE A 76 1.82 0.87 -12.80
N THR A 77 2.18 -0.40 -12.72
CA THR A 77 1.51 -1.45 -13.47
C THR A 77 0.15 -1.60 -12.83
N ASP A 78 -0.91 -1.32 -13.58
CA ASP A 78 -2.26 -1.67 -13.18
C ASP A 78 -2.31 -3.19 -13.08
N VAL A 79 -2.42 -3.74 -11.86
CA VAL A 79 -2.29 -5.18 -11.59
C VAL A 79 -3.62 -5.92 -11.72
N THR A 80 -4.66 -5.25 -12.19
CA THR A 80 -6.07 -5.65 -12.12
C THR A 80 -6.54 -6.57 -13.24
N ASP A 81 -5.67 -7.05 -14.14
CA ASP A 81 -6.17 -7.83 -15.29
C ASP A 81 -5.31 -9.02 -15.73
N SER A 82 -4.32 -9.46 -14.93
CA SER A 82 -3.45 -10.58 -15.35
C SER A 82 -3.20 -11.67 -14.33
N ASN A 83 -3.70 -11.56 -13.09
CA ASN A 83 -3.51 -12.60 -12.08
C ASN A 83 -4.81 -13.16 -11.49
N GLU A 84 -5.97 -12.54 -11.72
CA GLU A 84 -7.24 -13.01 -11.13
C GLU A 84 -7.71 -14.33 -11.75
N GLN A 85 -7.59 -14.51 -13.07
CA GLN A 85 -8.03 -15.73 -13.76
C GLN A 85 -7.31 -17.00 -13.28
N SER A 86 -6.02 -16.91 -12.93
CA SER A 86 -5.25 -18.09 -12.50
C SER A 86 -5.43 -18.47 -11.03
N TYR A 87 -5.98 -17.55 -10.22
CA TYR A 87 -6.27 -17.79 -8.81
C TYR A 87 -7.67 -18.38 -8.61
N GLU A 88 -8.66 -17.98 -9.42
CA GLU A 88 -10.02 -18.54 -9.34
C GLU A 88 -10.08 -20.01 -9.80
N GLU A 89 -9.41 -20.36 -10.90
CA GLU A 89 -9.44 -21.73 -11.46
C GLU A 89 -8.82 -22.76 -10.50
N LYS A 90 -7.76 -22.39 -9.77
CA LYS A 90 -7.14 -23.26 -8.74
C LYS A 90 -8.01 -23.46 -7.50
N MET A 91 -8.91 -22.53 -7.21
CA MET A 91 -9.79 -22.61 -6.04
C MET A 91 -11.03 -23.48 -6.32
N GLU A 92 -11.49 -23.56 -7.57
CA GLU A 92 -12.57 -24.47 -7.98
C GLU A 92 -12.12 -25.94 -8.03
N ASP A 93 -10.90 -26.23 -8.49
CA ASP A 93 -10.37 -27.60 -8.60
C ASP A 93 -10.24 -28.32 -7.25
N GLU A 94 -9.95 -27.59 -6.15
CA GLU A 94 -9.89 -28.18 -4.80
C GLU A 94 -11.26 -28.45 -4.18
N TYR A 95 -12.32 -27.73 -4.59
CA TYR A 95 -13.68 -27.98 -4.11
C TYR A 95 -14.33 -29.18 -4.80
N ALA A 96 -14.05 -29.39 -6.10
CA ALA A 96 -14.55 -30.53 -6.86
C ALA A 96 -14.06 -31.88 -6.31
N LYS A 97 -12.84 -31.95 -5.76
CA LYS A 97 -12.28 -33.20 -5.20
C LYS A 97 -12.83 -33.58 -3.81
N ARG A 98 -13.51 -32.67 -3.11
CA ARG A 98 -14.02 -32.92 -1.75
C ARG A 98 -15.55 -33.08 -1.67
N GLU A 99 -16.33 -32.61 -2.64
CA GLU A 99 -17.80 -32.74 -2.62
C GLU A 99 -18.45 -33.29 -3.91
N GLY A 100 -17.70 -33.90 -4.82
CA GLY A 100 -18.25 -34.58 -6.00
C GLY A 100 -18.25 -36.10 -5.88
N GLY A 101 -19.25 -36.68 -5.23
CA GLY A 101 -19.45 -38.13 -5.18
C GLY A 101 -19.88 -38.72 -6.53
N ALA A 102 -19.04 -39.61 -7.06
CA ALA A 102 -19.40 -40.86 -7.75
C ALA A 102 -18.18 -41.79 -7.72
#